data_AF-A0A2C9K1E7-F1
#
_entry.id   AF-A0A2C9K1E7-F1
#
_cell.length_a   1.000
_cell.length_b   1.000
_cell.length_c   1.000
_cell.angle_alpha   90.00
_cell.angle_beta   90.00
_cell.angle_gamma   90.00
#
_symmetry.space_group_name_H-M   'P 1'
#
loop_
_entity.id
_entity.type
_entity.pdbx_description
1 polymer ?
#
loop_
_entity_poly.entity_id
_entity_poly.type
_entity_poly.pdbx_seq_one_letter_code
_entity_poly.pdbx_strand_id
1 'polypeptide(L)'
;MALRITISKLCDRLSMSKNAVHKSKRFFSTQVLTNSDVRRKRVELFEQEQQRQTALVTRIEKIEVKYTGLPEECTLIMNKHLSTPYNCAMHMQELFMDRSALALVNGEPWDMHRPLEDDCELQFVHFEEEDPRTVNNAFWRSCSFVLGHVLETAFQDQYYVELCSFPPPNVSSGSFVYDADLKLGNWKPTEVELNCLSRIGLRLNFLDLKFQRLEIPLSVATQMFSDNRFKLAQLPHIASKSKSGTSVVVYRAGDHIDITSGPLIASTAQIGRYSVTAIHEIESQSFGKLSRVQGLALPTQIMLHSWTYDTILRSRSKKLNPAQLPDLKQAENHKSQIPAQ
;
A
#
# COMPACT_ATOMS: atom_id res chain seq x y z
N MET A 1 18.15 -11.82 16.04
CA MET A 1 17.18 -11.75 17.18
C MET A 1 16.42 -10.40 17.22
N ALA A 2 16.30 -9.69 16.09
CA ALA A 2 15.59 -8.40 16.01
C ALA A 2 14.11 -8.53 15.63
N LEU A 3 13.74 -9.66 14.99
CA LEU A 3 12.35 -9.97 14.67
C LEU A 3 11.56 -10.33 15.93
N ARG A 4 10.32 -9.85 15.94
CA ARG A 4 9.30 -10.21 16.92
C ARG A 4 8.72 -11.57 16.51
N ILE A 5 9.45 -12.65 16.78
CA ILE A 5 8.88 -14.00 16.66
C ILE A 5 7.93 -14.20 17.85
N THR A 6 6.68 -13.78 17.71
CA THR A 6 5.65 -14.10 18.70
C THR A 6 4.62 -15.02 18.05
N ILE A 7 4.77 -16.32 18.29
CA ILE A 7 3.73 -17.33 18.04
C ILE A 7 2.55 -17.16 19.04
N SER A 8 2.64 -16.27 20.04
CA SER A 8 1.69 -16.19 21.16
C SER A 8 0.62 -15.08 21.09
N LYS A 9 0.26 -14.57 19.91
CA LYS A 9 -1.01 -13.78 19.76
C LYS A 9 -2.10 -14.58 19.05
N LEU A 10 -2.15 -15.88 19.31
CA LEU A 10 -3.36 -16.69 19.17
C LEU A 10 -4.09 -16.68 20.52
N CYS A 11 -5.38 -16.33 20.50
CA CYS A 11 -6.37 -16.53 21.57
C CYS A 11 -6.76 -15.45 22.60
N ASP A 12 -6.52 -14.15 22.43
CA ASP A 12 -7.18 -13.16 23.31
C ASP A 12 -7.74 -11.93 22.59
N ARG A 13 -8.96 -12.08 22.05
CA ARG A 13 -9.95 -11.01 21.94
C ARG A 13 -11.35 -11.55 22.20
N LEU A 14 -11.57 -12.06 23.41
CA LEU A 14 -12.90 -12.21 24.02
C LEU A 14 -12.79 -11.92 25.52
N SER A 15 -12.82 -10.65 25.89
CA SER A 15 -13.54 -10.14 27.06
C SER A 15 -13.26 -8.64 27.24
N MET A 16 -14.28 -7.84 27.01
CA MET A 16 -14.40 -6.56 27.69
C MET A 16 -15.03 -6.82 29.06
N SER A 17 -14.44 -6.31 30.14
CA SER A 17 -15.14 -5.69 31.27
C SER A 17 -14.26 -5.56 32.53
N LYS A 18 -14.13 -4.30 32.95
CA LYS A 18 -14.03 -3.78 34.33
C LYS A 18 -12.68 -3.58 35.04
N ASN A 19 -12.51 -2.29 35.36
CA ASN A 19 -12.06 -1.66 36.60
C ASN A 19 -10.61 -1.16 36.69
N ALA A 20 -10.53 0.17 36.59
CA ALA A 20 -9.40 1.01 36.92
C ALA A 20 -9.13 1.04 38.44
N VAL A 21 -7.84 1.05 38.81
CA VAL A 21 -7.35 1.74 40.01
C VAL A 21 -6.04 2.43 39.65
N HIS A 22 -6.04 3.76 39.79
CA HIS A 22 -4.89 4.63 39.63
C HIS A 22 -3.81 4.35 40.69
N LYS A 23 -2.57 4.16 40.23
CA LYS A 23 -1.37 4.52 41.01
C LYS A 23 -0.42 5.31 40.11
N SER A 24 -0.44 6.62 40.29
CA SER A 24 0.45 7.56 39.63
C SER A 24 1.84 7.47 40.27
N LYS A 25 2.80 6.88 39.56
CA LYS A 25 4.22 7.14 39.75
C LYS A 25 4.73 7.80 38.46
N ARG A 26 4.96 9.11 38.54
CA ARG A 26 5.59 9.90 37.47
C ARG A 26 7.05 9.46 37.34
N PHE A 27 7.29 8.49 36.46
CA PHE A 27 8.57 8.37 35.79
C PHE A 27 8.49 9.22 34.53
N PHE A 28 9.31 10.26 34.43
CA PHE A 28 9.63 10.88 33.14
C PHE A 28 10.47 9.88 32.34
N SER A 29 9.80 8.87 31.80
CA SER A 29 10.36 8.02 30.76
C SER A 29 10.35 8.86 29.49
N THR A 30 11.53 9.11 28.91
CA THR A 30 11.66 9.55 27.53
C THR A 30 10.94 8.50 26.68
N GLN A 31 9.68 8.74 26.32
CA GLN A 31 8.88 7.75 25.60
C GLN A 31 9.57 7.52 24.24
N VAL A 32 10.19 6.34 24.11
CA VAL A 32 10.76 5.89 22.84
C VAL A 32 9.59 5.67 21.89
N LEU A 33 9.55 6.45 20.80
CA LEU A 33 8.50 6.34 19.80
C LEU A 33 8.57 4.95 19.13
N THR A 34 7.48 4.18 19.21
CA THR A 34 7.41 2.86 18.59
C THR A 34 6.66 2.91 17.25
N ASN A 35 6.94 1.96 16.36
CA ASN A 35 6.16 1.79 15.12
C ASN A 35 4.66 1.52 15.39
N SER A 36 4.31 0.96 16.55
CA SER A 36 2.91 0.75 16.92
C SER A 36 2.19 2.06 17.25
N ASP A 37 2.87 3.00 17.93
CA ASP A 37 2.31 4.30 18.29
C ASP A 37 2.14 5.19 17.06
N VAL A 38 3.12 5.18 16.16
CA VAL A 38 3.06 5.88 14.87
C VAL A 38 1.88 5.38 14.03
N ARG A 39 1.71 4.07 13.89
CA ARG A 39 0.59 3.49 13.13
C ARG A 39 -0.76 3.87 13.72
N ARG A 40 -0.90 3.79 15.05
CA ARG A 40 -2.13 4.21 15.74
C ARG A 40 -2.45 5.68 15.46
N LYS A 41 -1.48 6.58 15.62
CA LYS A 41 -1.63 8.01 15.29
C LYS A 41 -2.08 8.24 13.85
N ARG A 42 -1.45 7.56 12.88
CA ARG A 42 -1.81 7.69 11.46
C ARG A 42 -3.25 7.23 11.20
N VAL A 43 -3.67 6.12 11.81
CA VAL A 43 -5.05 5.60 11.69
C VAL A 43 -6.06 6.59 12.24
N GLU A 44 -5.81 7.16 13.42
CA GLU A 44 -6.68 8.16 14.03
C GLU A 44 -6.86 9.39 13.11
N LEU A 45 -5.78 9.91 12.55
CA LEU A 45 -5.83 11.05 11.63
C LEU A 45 -6.53 10.70 10.30
N PHE A 46 -6.33 9.49 9.79
CA PHE A 46 -6.99 9.01 8.59
C PHE A 46 -8.51 8.90 8.80
N GLU A 47 -8.94 8.34 9.92
CA GLU A 47 -10.36 8.19 10.24
C GLU A 47 -11.04 9.54 10.45
N GLN A 48 -10.37 10.49 11.12
CA GLN A 48 -10.87 11.86 11.27
C GLN A 48 -11.07 12.55 9.92
N GLU A 49 -10.07 12.45 9.03
CA GLU A 49 -10.16 13.09 7.71
C GLU A 49 -11.18 12.39 6.81
N GLN A 50 -11.29 11.07 6.87
CA GLN A 50 -12.32 10.32 6.16
C GLN A 50 -13.73 10.74 6.61
N GLN A 51 -13.97 10.83 7.93
CA GLN A 51 -15.25 11.31 8.48
C GLN A 51 -15.56 12.74 8.03
N ARG A 52 -14.55 13.62 8.04
CA ARG A 52 -14.69 15.00 7.56
C ARG A 52 -15.11 15.03 6.10
N GLN A 53 -14.47 14.24 5.23
CA GLN A 53 -14.81 14.16 3.81
C GLN A 53 -16.19 13.57 3.56
N THR A 54 -16.58 12.52 4.29
CA THR A 54 -17.94 11.95 4.21
C THR A 54 -19.00 12.96 4.67
N ALA A 55 -18.73 13.75 5.71
CA ALA A 55 -19.66 14.76 6.21
C ALA A 55 -19.88 15.94 5.24
N LEU A 56 -18.96 16.17 4.30
CA LEU A 56 -19.16 17.17 3.23
C LEU A 56 -20.21 16.75 2.21
N VAL A 57 -20.53 15.45 2.12
CA VAL A 57 -21.58 14.93 1.24
C VAL A 57 -22.93 15.12 1.93
N THR A 58 -23.49 16.32 1.85
CA THR A 58 -24.75 16.65 2.54
C THR A 58 -25.99 16.16 1.80
N ARG A 59 -25.92 16.07 0.47
CA ARG A 59 -27.03 15.64 -0.39
C ARG A 59 -26.57 14.48 -1.27
N ILE A 60 -27.38 13.42 -1.29
CA ILE A 60 -27.12 12.27 -2.16
C ILE A 60 -27.62 12.61 -3.56
N GLU A 61 -26.69 12.86 -4.46
CA GLU A 61 -26.94 12.98 -5.91
C GLU A 61 -26.79 11.61 -6.57
N LYS A 62 -27.60 11.37 -7.61
CA LYS A 62 -27.54 10.13 -8.39
C LYS A 62 -26.68 10.36 -9.63
N ILE A 63 -25.89 9.36 -9.97
CA ILE A 63 -25.07 9.32 -11.19
C ILE A 63 -25.42 8.09 -12.01
N GLU A 64 -25.28 8.20 -13.32
CA GLU A 64 -25.42 7.12 -14.28
C GLU A 64 -24.06 6.50 -14.58
N VAL A 65 -23.92 5.21 -14.32
CA VAL A 65 -22.70 4.43 -14.56
C VAL A 65 -22.99 3.42 -15.66
N LYS A 66 -22.42 3.64 -16.84
CA LYS A 66 -22.57 2.74 -17.99
C LYS A 66 -21.45 1.71 -17.99
N TYR A 67 -21.78 0.45 -17.71
CA TYR A 67 -20.85 -0.66 -17.81
C TYR A 67 -20.71 -1.12 -19.25
N THR A 68 -19.48 -1.12 -19.78
CA THR A 68 -19.17 -1.46 -21.19
C THR A 68 -18.31 -2.73 -21.33
N GLY A 69 -18.22 -3.54 -20.28
CA GLY A 69 -17.45 -4.79 -20.29
C GLY A 69 -18.29 -6.04 -20.62
N LEU A 70 -17.65 -7.20 -20.59
CA LEU A 70 -18.28 -8.52 -20.75
C LEU A 70 -18.88 -9.01 -19.42
N PRO A 71 -20.01 -9.74 -19.39
CA PRO A 71 -20.68 -10.36 -20.53
C PRO A 71 -21.75 -9.51 -21.22
N GLU A 72 -22.36 -8.56 -20.50
CA GLU A 72 -23.45 -7.72 -21.01
C GLU A 72 -23.25 -6.27 -20.56
N GLU A 73 -23.48 -5.33 -21.48
CA GLU A 73 -23.51 -3.91 -21.14
C GLU A 73 -24.75 -3.60 -20.29
N CYS A 74 -24.58 -2.79 -19.25
CA CYS A 74 -25.68 -2.39 -18.40
C CYS A 74 -25.49 -0.96 -17.87
N THR A 75 -26.61 -0.33 -17.50
CA THR A 75 -26.60 0.98 -16.87
C THR A 75 -26.99 0.84 -15.40
N LEU A 76 -26.17 1.37 -14.51
CA LEU A 76 -26.37 1.35 -13.06
C LEU A 76 -26.59 2.78 -12.55
N ILE A 77 -27.59 2.97 -11.70
CA ILE A 77 -27.84 4.26 -11.04
C ILE A 77 -27.21 4.24 -9.65
N MET A 78 -26.13 5.00 -9.48
CA MET A 78 -25.29 4.99 -8.27
C MET A 78 -25.33 6.33 -7.54
N ASN A 79 -24.72 6.41 -6.35
CA ASN A 79 -24.66 7.65 -5.57
C ASN A 79 -23.31 8.35 -5.79
N LYS A 80 -23.37 9.63 -6.16
CA LYS A 80 -22.20 10.51 -6.32
C LYS A 80 -21.37 10.55 -5.04
N HIS A 81 -20.04 10.46 -5.15
CA HIS A 81 -19.06 10.51 -4.05
C HIS A 81 -19.22 9.45 -2.94
N LEU A 82 -20.12 8.48 -3.10
CA LEU A 82 -20.37 7.42 -2.13
C LEU A 82 -20.21 6.03 -2.75
N SER A 83 -20.81 5.84 -3.93
CA SER A 83 -20.71 4.57 -4.64
C SER A 83 -19.33 4.39 -5.26
N THR A 84 -18.83 3.16 -5.22
CA THR A 84 -17.53 2.77 -5.77
C THR A 84 -17.71 1.75 -6.89
N PRO A 85 -16.70 1.52 -7.75
CA PRO A 85 -16.73 0.43 -8.71
C PRO A 85 -17.01 -0.94 -8.08
N TYR A 86 -16.52 -1.17 -6.86
CA TYR A 86 -16.84 -2.38 -6.09
C TYR A 86 -18.35 -2.51 -5.80
N ASN A 87 -19.02 -1.40 -5.50
CA ASN A 87 -20.48 -1.42 -5.34
C ASN A 87 -21.21 -1.70 -6.65
N CYS A 88 -20.69 -1.25 -7.79
CA CYS A 88 -21.21 -1.63 -9.09
C CYS A 88 -21.05 -3.14 -9.33
N ALA A 89 -19.88 -3.71 -9.00
CA ALA A 89 -19.65 -5.15 -9.09
C ALA A 89 -20.63 -5.96 -8.23
N MET A 90 -20.95 -5.49 -7.00
CA MET A 90 -21.96 -6.10 -6.13
C MET A 90 -23.34 -6.20 -6.77
N HIS A 91 -23.76 -5.20 -7.57
CA HIS A 91 -25.06 -5.23 -8.25
C HIS A 91 -25.10 -6.19 -9.45
N MET A 92 -23.93 -6.57 -9.96
CA MET A 92 -23.82 -7.41 -11.14
C MET A 92 -23.66 -8.88 -10.76
N GLN A 93 -22.46 -9.27 -10.31
CA GLN A 93 -22.12 -10.67 -10.01
C GLN A 93 -20.97 -10.74 -9.00
N GLU A 94 -20.99 -11.77 -8.15
CA GLU A 94 -19.94 -12.04 -7.16
C GLU A 94 -18.55 -12.23 -7.79
N LEU A 95 -18.49 -12.84 -8.98
CA LEU A 95 -17.23 -13.02 -9.70
C LEU A 95 -16.48 -11.70 -9.95
N PHE A 96 -17.19 -10.61 -10.23
CA PHE A 96 -16.57 -9.29 -10.43
C PHE A 96 -16.05 -8.68 -9.13
N MET A 97 -16.58 -9.06 -7.98
CA MET A 97 -16.07 -8.57 -6.69
C MET A 97 -14.69 -9.18 -6.39
N ASP A 98 -14.53 -10.46 -6.69
CA ASP A 98 -13.32 -11.20 -6.33
C ASP A 98 -12.22 -11.07 -7.39
N ARG A 99 -12.60 -11.13 -8.67
CA ARG A 99 -11.65 -11.19 -9.79
C ARG A 99 -11.14 -9.81 -10.21
N SER A 100 -11.94 -8.75 -10.07
CA SER A 100 -11.57 -7.41 -10.52
C SER A 100 -10.50 -6.80 -9.62
N ALA A 101 -9.32 -6.56 -10.17
CA ALA A 101 -8.23 -5.92 -9.45
C ALA A 101 -8.35 -4.40 -9.47
N LEU A 102 -8.82 -3.87 -10.60
CA LEU A 102 -9.00 -2.44 -10.87
C LEU A 102 -10.28 -2.22 -11.66
N ALA A 103 -10.68 -0.95 -11.75
CA ALA A 103 -11.65 -0.47 -12.73
C ALA A 103 -10.97 0.48 -13.74
N LEU A 104 -11.56 0.62 -14.91
CA LEU A 104 -11.33 1.76 -15.79
C LEU A 104 -12.58 2.63 -15.73
N VAL A 105 -12.39 3.90 -15.38
CA VAL A 105 -13.44 4.91 -15.35
C VAL A 105 -13.11 5.91 -16.46
N ASN A 106 -13.93 5.94 -17.51
CA ASN A 106 -13.67 6.74 -18.73
C ASN A 106 -12.28 6.45 -19.33
N GLY A 107 -11.85 5.19 -19.30
CA GLY A 107 -10.53 4.75 -19.78
C GLY A 107 -9.36 4.99 -18.83
N GLU A 108 -9.54 5.71 -17.72
CA GLU A 108 -8.48 5.92 -16.72
C GLU A 108 -8.49 4.84 -15.62
N PRO A 109 -7.31 4.33 -15.19
CA PRO A 109 -7.21 3.38 -14.09
C PRO A 109 -7.75 3.94 -12.76
N TRP A 110 -8.63 3.18 -12.13
CA TRP A 110 -9.37 3.57 -10.93
C TRP A 110 -9.38 2.45 -9.88
N ASP A 111 -9.20 2.80 -8.61
CA ASP A 111 -9.27 1.83 -7.52
C ASP A 111 -10.70 1.33 -7.32
N MET A 112 -10.86 0.04 -7.03
CA MET A 112 -12.19 -0.55 -6.82
C MET A 112 -12.97 0.09 -5.67
N HIS A 113 -12.28 0.61 -4.65
CA HIS A 113 -12.88 1.25 -3.48
C HIS A 113 -12.84 2.78 -3.51
N ARG A 114 -12.43 3.39 -4.63
CA ARG A 114 -12.45 4.85 -4.79
C ARG A 114 -13.86 5.30 -5.24
N PRO A 115 -14.50 6.27 -4.55
CA PRO A 115 -15.81 6.76 -4.93
C PRO A 115 -15.84 7.34 -6.35
N LEU A 116 -16.95 7.15 -7.05
CA LEU A 116 -17.20 7.72 -8.36
C LEU A 116 -17.63 9.19 -8.23
N GLU A 117 -17.04 10.03 -9.06
CA GLU A 117 -17.20 11.48 -8.97
C GLU A 117 -18.33 12.00 -9.82
N ASP A 118 -18.54 11.49 -11.04
CA ASP A 118 -19.60 11.94 -11.97
C ASP A 118 -20.09 10.75 -12.81
N ASP A 119 -21.02 11.01 -13.73
CA ASP A 119 -21.47 10.02 -14.73
C ASP A 119 -20.27 9.50 -15.52
N CYS A 120 -20.20 8.18 -15.70
CA CYS A 120 -19.00 7.57 -16.28
C CYS A 120 -19.25 6.23 -16.97
N GLU A 121 -18.35 5.91 -17.88
CA GLU A 121 -18.20 4.55 -18.42
C GLU A 121 -17.30 3.72 -17.51
N LEU A 122 -17.74 2.53 -17.16
CA LEU A 122 -17.07 1.61 -16.24
C LEU A 122 -16.69 0.31 -16.94
N GLN A 123 -15.43 -0.11 -16.77
CA GLN A 123 -14.96 -1.45 -17.13
C GLN A 123 -14.21 -2.05 -15.94
N PHE A 124 -14.31 -3.36 -15.77
CA PHE A 124 -13.53 -4.08 -14.77
C PHE A 124 -12.31 -4.71 -15.40
N VAL A 125 -11.18 -4.68 -14.69
CA VAL A 125 -9.90 -5.17 -15.18
C VAL A 125 -9.35 -6.22 -14.23
N HIS A 126 -8.96 -7.37 -14.75
CA HIS A 126 -8.42 -8.47 -13.97
C HIS A 126 -6.99 -8.89 -14.38
N PHE A 127 -6.45 -9.95 -13.79
CA PHE A 127 -5.05 -10.37 -14.04
C PHE A 127 -4.84 -11.10 -15.38
N GLU A 128 -5.90 -11.59 -16.00
CA GLU A 128 -5.87 -12.40 -17.23
C GLU A 128 -6.27 -11.57 -18.48
N GLU A 129 -6.08 -10.25 -18.43
CA GLU A 129 -6.33 -9.37 -19.57
C GLU A 129 -5.28 -9.55 -20.67
N GLU A 130 -5.65 -9.21 -21.90
CA GLU A 130 -4.72 -9.19 -23.04
C GLU A 130 -3.59 -8.17 -22.83
N ASP A 131 -3.92 -6.98 -22.30
CA ASP A 131 -2.94 -5.99 -21.84
C ASP A 131 -2.90 -5.90 -20.31
N PRO A 132 -2.08 -6.74 -19.63
CA PRO A 132 -2.05 -6.77 -18.18
C PRO A 132 -1.15 -5.68 -17.58
N ARG A 133 -0.59 -4.74 -18.38
CA ARG A 133 0.41 -3.77 -17.89
C ARG A 133 -0.11 -2.93 -16.74
N THR A 134 -1.33 -2.41 -16.85
CA THR A 134 -1.96 -1.57 -15.82
C THR A 134 -2.16 -2.33 -14.52
N VAL A 135 -2.72 -3.54 -14.60
CA VAL A 135 -2.97 -4.39 -13.44
C VAL A 135 -1.67 -4.89 -12.80
N ASN A 136 -0.69 -5.30 -13.62
CA ASN A 136 0.62 -5.75 -13.12
C ASN A 136 1.35 -4.63 -12.36
N ASN A 137 1.28 -3.39 -12.87
CA ASN A 137 1.84 -2.24 -12.18
C ASN A 137 1.13 -1.98 -10.85
N ALA A 138 -0.21 -2.00 -10.81
CA ALA A 138 -0.95 -1.86 -9.56
C ALA A 138 -0.67 -3.01 -8.57
N PHE A 139 -0.52 -4.24 -9.05
CA PHE A 139 -0.18 -5.39 -8.24
C PHE A 139 1.19 -5.25 -7.57
N TRP A 140 2.23 -4.91 -8.34
CA TRP A 140 3.57 -4.74 -7.78
C TRP A 140 3.65 -3.54 -6.84
N ARG A 141 2.93 -2.45 -7.15
CA ARG A 141 2.79 -1.30 -6.24
C ARG A 141 2.14 -1.73 -4.92
N SER A 142 1.09 -2.54 -4.98
CA SER A 142 0.40 -3.09 -3.80
C SER A 142 1.28 -4.05 -3.00
N CYS A 143 2.11 -4.84 -3.68
CA CYS A 143 3.07 -5.73 -3.02
C CYS A 143 4.18 -4.95 -2.29
N SER A 144 4.68 -3.86 -2.88
CA SER A 144 5.57 -2.91 -2.22
C SER A 144 4.88 -2.27 -1.01
N PHE A 145 3.64 -1.80 -1.15
CA PHE A 145 2.88 -1.24 -0.02
C PHE A 145 2.76 -2.26 1.14
N VAL A 146 2.41 -3.51 0.83
CA VAL A 146 2.38 -4.60 1.82
C VAL A 146 3.76 -4.85 2.44
N LEU A 147 4.84 -4.70 1.69
CA LEU A 147 6.20 -4.82 2.23
C LEU A 147 6.47 -3.76 3.31
N GLY A 148 5.99 -2.53 3.12
CA GLY A 148 6.01 -1.48 4.13
C GLY A 148 5.31 -1.89 5.43
N HIS A 149 4.09 -2.44 5.32
CA HIS A 149 3.35 -2.99 6.46
C HIS A 149 4.14 -4.09 7.19
N VAL A 150 4.74 -5.02 6.44
CA VAL A 150 5.58 -6.10 7.01
C VAL A 150 6.76 -5.51 7.79
N LEU A 151 7.44 -4.50 7.24
CA LEU A 151 8.59 -3.88 7.89
C LEU A 151 8.20 -3.09 9.16
N GLU A 152 7.05 -2.44 9.21
CA GLU A 152 6.60 -1.75 10.43
C GLU A 152 6.07 -2.70 11.53
N THR A 153 5.76 -3.96 11.19
CA THR A 153 5.17 -4.94 12.13
C THR A 153 6.15 -6.02 12.61
N ALA A 154 7.16 -6.34 11.81
CA ALA A 154 7.98 -7.53 12.02
C ALA A 154 9.02 -7.40 13.13
N PHE A 155 9.48 -6.18 13.43
CA PHE A 155 10.54 -5.94 14.40
C PHE A 155 9.99 -5.71 15.81
N GLN A 156 10.84 -5.94 16.82
CA GLN A 156 10.48 -5.68 18.20
C GLN A 156 10.37 -4.17 18.46
N ASP A 157 9.58 -3.77 19.45
CA ASP A 157 9.22 -2.37 19.70
C ASP A 157 10.44 -1.48 20.03
N GLN A 158 11.59 -2.07 20.43
CA GLN A 158 12.85 -1.34 20.61
C GLN A 158 13.55 -0.92 19.30
N TYR A 159 13.19 -1.52 18.16
CA TYR A 159 13.78 -1.22 16.85
C TYR A 159 12.79 -0.40 16.03
N TYR A 160 13.06 0.90 15.95
CA TYR A 160 12.24 1.80 15.15
C TYR A 160 12.64 1.73 13.68
N VAL A 161 11.71 1.25 12.83
CA VAL A 161 11.89 1.21 11.38
C VAL A 161 11.31 2.46 10.75
N GLU A 162 12.09 3.14 9.93
CA GLU A 162 11.68 4.36 9.24
C GLU A 162 11.59 4.12 7.74
N LEU A 163 10.36 4.09 7.22
CA LEU A 163 10.07 3.82 5.81
C LEU A 163 10.44 5.01 4.93
N CYS A 164 11.19 4.81 3.84
CA CYS A 164 11.54 5.90 2.92
C CYS A 164 10.54 5.98 1.77
N SER A 165 10.67 5.09 0.77
CA SER A 165 9.81 5.07 -0.41
C SER A 165 10.03 3.79 -1.20
N PHE A 166 9.17 3.56 -2.18
CA PHE A 166 9.38 2.55 -3.20
C PHE A 166 9.25 3.20 -4.58
N PRO A 167 10.14 2.84 -5.53
CA PRO A 167 10.10 3.37 -6.88
C PRO A 167 8.88 2.85 -7.66
N PRO A 168 8.53 3.48 -8.79
CA PRO A 168 7.50 2.96 -9.69
C PRO A 168 7.76 1.49 -10.06
N PRO A 169 6.69 0.67 -10.19
CA PRO A 169 6.82 -0.75 -10.47
C PRO A 169 7.47 -0.98 -11.83
N ASN A 170 8.41 -1.93 -11.89
CA ASN A 170 8.98 -2.45 -13.13
C ASN A 170 8.98 -3.97 -13.06
N VAL A 171 7.97 -4.61 -13.67
CA VAL A 171 7.76 -6.06 -13.62
C VAL A 171 8.95 -6.84 -14.20
N SER A 172 9.58 -6.31 -15.26
CA SER A 172 10.74 -6.91 -15.91
C SER A 172 11.99 -6.96 -15.02
N SER A 173 12.04 -6.15 -13.95
CA SER A 173 13.14 -6.16 -12.99
C SER A 173 13.23 -7.47 -12.19
N GLY A 174 12.11 -8.19 -12.04
CA GLY A 174 12.03 -9.49 -11.36
C GLY A 174 11.80 -9.43 -9.84
N SER A 175 11.66 -8.25 -9.23
CA SER A 175 11.25 -8.09 -7.82
C SER A 175 10.58 -6.75 -7.55
N PHE A 176 9.61 -6.69 -6.61
CA PHE A 176 9.16 -5.41 -6.06
C PHE A 176 10.05 -5.03 -4.88
N VAL A 177 10.14 -3.74 -4.56
CA VAL A 177 11.07 -3.25 -3.54
C VAL A 177 10.45 -2.21 -2.63
N TYR A 178 11.02 -2.05 -1.44
CA TYR A 178 10.75 -0.96 -0.52
C TYR A 178 12.06 -0.54 0.14
N ASP A 179 12.38 0.75 0.07
CA ASP A 179 13.58 1.31 0.70
C ASP A 179 13.23 1.84 2.11
N ALA A 180 13.96 1.39 3.12
CA ALA A 180 13.73 1.76 4.52
C ALA A 180 15.05 1.88 5.29
N ASP A 181 15.05 2.70 6.34
CA ASP A 181 16.10 2.70 7.36
C ASP A 181 15.68 1.77 8.49
N LEU A 182 16.29 0.58 8.54
CA LEU A 182 15.99 -0.43 9.55
C LEU A 182 16.63 -0.13 10.90
N LYS A 183 17.64 0.75 10.96
CA LYS A 183 18.40 1.10 12.19
C LYS A 183 18.98 -0.12 12.93
N LEU A 184 19.33 -1.18 12.21
CA LEU A 184 19.86 -2.44 12.75
C LEU A 184 21.39 -2.58 12.66
N GLY A 185 22.12 -1.49 12.36
CA GLY A 185 23.57 -1.52 12.19
C GLY A 185 24.00 -2.51 11.10
N ASN A 186 24.94 -3.40 11.42
CA ASN A 186 25.50 -4.39 10.47
C ASN A 186 24.71 -5.70 10.40
N TRP A 187 23.45 -5.72 10.86
CA TRP A 187 22.62 -6.93 10.79
C TRP A 187 22.33 -7.30 9.34
N LYS A 188 22.56 -8.57 9.01
CA LYS A 188 22.17 -9.17 7.73
C LYS A 188 21.12 -10.25 7.97
N PRO A 189 20.02 -10.26 7.22
CA PRO A 189 18.95 -11.22 7.43
C PRO A 189 19.40 -12.63 7.07
N THR A 190 19.09 -13.59 7.93
CA THR A 190 19.19 -15.01 7.61
C THR A 190 18.01 -15.46 6.74
N GLU A 191 18.12 -16.61 6.06
CA GLU A 191 17.01 -17.15 5.26
C GLU A 191 15.77 -17.43 6.13
N VAL A 192 15.96 -17.85 7.39
CA VAL A 192 14.88 -18.06 8.35
C VAL A 192 14.16 -16.74 8.65
N GLU A 193 14.90 -15.65 8.87
CA GLU A 193 14.34 -14.31 9.12
C GLU A 193 13.56 -13.78 7.89
N LEU A 194 14.08 -13.98 6.67
CA LEU A 194 13.37 -13.65 5.44
C LEU A 194 12.08 -14.46 5.26
N ASN A 195 12.10 -15.75 5.61
CA ASN A 195 10.91 -16.59 5.59
C ASN A 195 9.89 -16.15 6.66
N CYS A 196 10.33 -15.67 7.83
CA CYS A 196 9.44 -15.07 8.82
C CYS A 196 8.76 -13.81 8.27
N LEU A 197 9.51 -12.90 7.62
CA LEU A 197 8.94 -11.71 6.97
C LEU A 197 7.92 -12.08 5.89
N SER A 198 8.25 -13.09 5.07
CA SER A 198 7.36 -13.63 4.03
C SER A 198 6.03 -14.12 4.61
N ARG A 199 6.06 -14.83 5.74
CA ARG A 199 4.86 -15.33 6.43
C ARG A 199 3.98 -14.21 6.99
N ILE A 200 4.55 -13.10 7.43
CA ILE A 200 3.77 -11.93 7.87
C ILE A 200 3.02 -11.34 6.68
N GLY A 201 3.69 -11.15 5.53
CA GLY A 201 3.04 -10.68 4.31
C GLY A 201 1.95 -11.62 3.82
N LEU A 202 2.23 -12.94 3.79
CA LEU A 202 1.25 -13.96 3.41
C LEU A 202 0.04 -13.97 4.34
N ARG A 203 0.22 -13.71 5.65
CA ARG A 203 -0.89 -13.62 6.60
C ARG A 203 -1.89 -12.52 6.22
N LEU A 204 -1.45 -11.42 5.60
CA LEU A 204 -2.34 -10.34 5.18
C LEU A 204 -3.31 -10.77 4.07
N ASN A 205 -2.97 -11.79 3.29
CA ASN A 205 -3.90 -12.37 2.30
C ASN A 205 -5.17 -12.86 2.99
N PHE A 206 -5.03 -13.65 4.06
CA PHE A 206 -6.16 -14.20 4.82
C PHE A 206 -6.98 -13.17 5.60
N LEU A 207 -6.43 -11.98 5.83
CA LEU A 207 -7.15 -10.90 6.49
C LEU A 207 -8.06 -10.10 5.54
N ASP A 208 -7.91 -10.29 4.22
CA ASP A 208 -8.71 -9.60 3.18
C ASP A 208 -8.83 -8.09 3.40
N LEU A 209 -7.68 -7.43 3.64
CA LEU A 209 -7.61 -6.01 3.90
C LEU A 209 -7.84 -5.24 2.60
N LYS A 210 -8.93 -4.47 2.56
CA LYS A 210 -9.24 -3.57 1.44
C LYS A 210 -8.30 -2.37 1.43
N PHE A 211 -7.82 -1.99 0.26
CA PHE A 211 -7.00 -0.80 0.09
C PHE A 211 -7.91 0.43 -0.01
N GLN A 212 -7.87 1.29 1.01
CA GLN A 212 -8.69 2.49 1.08
C GLN A 212 -7.85 3.70 0.69
N ARG A 213 -8.23 4.34 -0.42
CA ARG A 213 -7.60 5.57 -0.91
C ARG A 213 -8.23 6.80 -0.24
N LEU A 214 -7.41 7.75 0.18
CA LEU A 214 -7.85 9.06 0.63
C LEU A 214 -6.93 10.14 0.05
N GLU A 215 -7.53 11.20 -0.47
CA GLU A 215 -6.79 12.38 -0.92
C GLU A 215 -6.86 13.46 0.15
N ILE A 216 -5.71 13.86 0.69
CA ILE A 216 -5.62 14.74 1.85
C ILE A 216 -4.80 15.99 1.53
N PRO A 217 -5.08 17.14 2.16
CA PRO A 217 -4.28 18.34 1.98
C PRO A 217 -2.87 18.15 2.58
N LEU A 218 -1.90 18.89 2.02
CA LEU A 218 -0.50 18.83 2.47
C LEU A 218 -0.34 19.06 3.97
N SER A 219 -1.12 19.96 4.59
CA SER A 219 -1.08 20.22 6.03
C SER A 219 -1.38 18.99 6.88
N VAL A 220 -2.43 18.24 6.53
CA VAL A 220 -2.82 16.99 7.21
C VAL A 220 -1.78 15.90 6.95
N ALA A 221 -1.24 15.83 5.72
CA ALA A 221 -0.17 14.89 5.39
C ALA A 221 1.10 15.15 6.21
N THR A 222 1.50 16.41 6.39
CA THR A 222 2.65 16.80 7.24
C THR A 222 2.42 16.39 8.70
N GLN A 223 1.20 16.58 9.23
CA GLN A 223 0.86 16.14 10.58
C GLN A 223 0.90 14.61 10.70
N MET A 224 0.39 13.90 9.70
CA MET A 224 0.33 12.43 9.65
C MET A 224 1.72 11.80 9.63
N PHE A 225 2.65 12.36 8.85
CA PHE A 225 4.01 11.83 8.69
C PHE A 225 5.08 12.60 9.48
N SER A 226 4.68 13.38 10.50
CA SER A 226 5.61 14.21 11.28
C SER A 226 6.77 13.44 11.95
N ASP A 227 6.59 12.14 12.14
CA ASP A 227 7.53 11.17 12.73
C ASP A 227 8.54 10.59 11.74
N ASN A 228 8.40 10.86 10.44
CA ASN A 228 9.22 10.26 9.38
C ASN A 228 9.90 11.33 8.54
N ARG A 229 11.23 11.42 8.67
CA ARG A 229 12.05 12.44 8.00
C ARG A 229 12.02 12.30 6.48
N PHE A 230 11.96 11.07 5.97
CA PHE A 230 11.98 10.80 4.54
C PHE A 230 10.68 11.24 3.88
N LYS A 231 9.55 10.84 4.47
CA LYS A 231 8.22 11.20 3.96
C LYS A 231 8.02 12.72 4.01
N LEU A 232 8.40 13.37 5.11
CA LEU A 232 8.33 14.84 5.22
C LEU A 232 9.11 15.56 4.12
N ALA A 233 10.32 15.09 3.80
CA ALA A 233 11.14 15.70 2.75
C ALA A 233 10.52 15.51 1.34
N GLN A 234 9.80 14.42 1.11
CA GLN A 234 9.19 14.11 -0.18
C GLN A 234 7.80 14.77 -0.37
N LEU A 235 7.09 15.07 0.71
CA LEU A 235 5.71 15.58 0.68
C LEU A 235 5.49 16.82 -0.22
N PRO A 236 6.30 17.91 -0.13
CA PRO A 236 6.10 19.10 -0.96
C PRO A 236 6.18 18.78 -2.46
N HIS A 237 7.11 17.89 -2.82
CA HIS A 237 7.29 17.46 -4.20
C HIS A 237 6.11 16.61 -4.69
N ILE A 238 5.66 15.65 -3.88
CA ILE A 238 4.50 14.80 -4.20
C ILE A 238 3.25 15.68 -4.37
N ALA A 239 3.05 16.66 -3.49
CA ALA A 239 1.91 17.58 -3.58
C ALA A 239 1.92 18.40 -4.88
N SER A 240 3.10 18.88 -5.30
CA SER A 240 3.24 19.66 -6.54
C SER A 240 2.85 18.91 -7.82
N LYS A 241 2.89 17.57 -7.80
CA LYS A 241 2.51 16.71 -8.93
C LYS A 241 1.01 16.36 -8.97
N SER A 242 0.26 16.66 -7.91
CA SER A 242 -1.17 16.37 -7.85
C SER A 242 -1.97 17.30 -8.77
N LYS A 243 -3.19 16.90 -9.15
CA LYS A 243 -4.09 17.75 -9.96
C LYS A 243 -4.37 19.11 -9.30
N SER A 244 -4.42 19.14 -7.97
CA SER A 244 -4.65 20.35 -7.17
C SER A 244 -3.35 21.12 -6.86
N GLY A 245 -2.17 20.51 -7.04
CA GLY A 245 -0.88 21.05 -6.64
C GLY A 245 -0.66 21.12 -5.11
N THR A 246 -1.65 20.76 -4.30
CA THR A 246 -1.63 20.92 -2.84
C THR A 246 -2.11 19.68 -2.07
N SER A 247 -2.50 18.62 -2.77
CA SER A 247 -3.01 17.37 -2.19
C SER A 247 -2.02 16.22 -2.31
N VAL A 248 -2.13 15.26 -1.39
CA VAL A 248 -1.33 14.03 -1.37
C VAL A 248 -2.28 12.84 -1.23
N VAL A 249 -2.04 11.79 -2.00
CA VAL A 249 -2.82 10.56 -1.93
C VAL A 249 -2.17 9.61 -0.93
N VAL A 250 -2.95 9.18 0.06
CA VAL A 250 -2.58 8.16 1.04
C VAL A 250 -3.47 6.94 0.90
N TYR A 251 -2.90 5.78 1.17
CA TYR A 251 -3.63 4.52 1.21
C TYR A 251 -3.56 3.90 2.60
N ARG A 252 -4.66 3.29 3.02
CA ARG A 252 -4.77 2.50 4.24
C ARG A 252 -5.02 1.03 3.89
N ALA A 253 -4.28 0.12 4.53
CA ALA A 253 -4.65 -1.29 4.63
C ALA A 253 -4.50 -1.75 6.08
N GLY A 254 -5.63 -2.02 6.74
CA GLY A 254 -5.66 -2.32 8.18
C GLY A 254 -5.16 -1.15 9.03
N ASP A 255 -4.03 -1.34 9.71
CA ASP A 255 -3.37 -0.33 10.57
C ASP A 255 -2.15 0.34 9.91
N HIS A 256 -1.85 0.03 8.65
CA HIS A 256 -0.75 0.64 7.90
C HIS A 256 -1.26 1.68 6.93
N ILE A 257 -0.62 2.85 6.96
CA ILE A 257 -0.91 3.98 6.09
C ILE A 257 0.39 4.45 5.46
N ASP A 258 0.38 4.60 4.15
CA ASP A 258 1.52 5.07 3.38
C ASP A 258 1.09 5.89 2.14
N ILE A 259 2.02 6.69 1.63
CA ILE A 259 1.87 7.52 0.45
C ILE A 259 2.23 6.71 -0.78
N THR A 260 1.36 6.72 -1.79
CA THR A 260 1.71 6.13 -3.09
C THR A 260 0.98 6.83 -4.23
N SER A 261 1.66 6.92 -5.37
CA SER A 261 1.13 7.49 -6.61
C SER A 261 0.62 6.38 -7.53
N GLY A 262 -0.64 6.52 -7.97
CA GLY A 262 -1.33 5.55 -8.82
C GLY A 262 -2.19 4.57 -8.02
N PRO A 263 -3.00 3.76 -8.71
CA PRO A 263 -3.96 2.88 -8.06
C PRO A 263 -3.31 1.64 -7.46
N LEU A 264 -3.95 1.07 -6.44
CA LEU A 264 -3.66 -0.23 -5.85
C LEU A 264 -4.73 -1.24 -6.27
N ILE A 265 -4.44 -2.53 -6.07
CA ILE A 265 -5.43 -3.60 -6.26
C ILE A 265 -6.55 -3.47 -5.23
N ALA A 266 -7.66 -4.17 -5.42
CA ALA A 266 -8.83 -4.06 -4.55
C ALA A 266 -8.54 -4.52 -3.10
N SER A 267 -7.89 -5.68 -2.95
CA SER A 267 -7.65 -6.30 -1.65
C SER A 267 -6.33 -7.08 -1.57
N THR A 268 -5.79 -7.21 -0.35
CA THR A 268 -4.69 -8.14 -0.05
C THR A 268 -5.03 -9.60 -0.35
N ALA A 269 -6.32 -9.98 -0.39
CA ALA A 269 -6.76 -11.33 -0.78
C ALA A 269 -6.37 -11.72 -2.22
N GLN A 270 -6.12 -10.73 -3.08
CA GLN A 270 -5.66 -10.94 -4.45
C GLN A 270 -4.16 -11.26 -4.54
N ILE A 271 -3.41 -11.13 -3.43
CA ILE A 271 -1.99 -11.48 -3.35
C ILE A 271 -1.85 -12.93 -2.89
N GLY A 272 -1.68 -13.86 -3.83
CA GLY A 272 -1.65 -15.30 -3.54
C GLY A 272 -0.35 -15.76 -2.91
N ARG A 273 0.75 -15.75 -3.68
CA ARG A 273 2.09 -16.06 -3.15
C ARG A 273 2.80 -14.77 -2.78
N TYR A 274 3.52 -14.77 -1.67
CA TYR A 274 4.29 -13.61 -1.21
C TYR A 274 5.58 -14.05 -0.51
N SER A 275 6.72 -13.58 -1.00
CA SER A 275 8.04 -13.87 -0.45
C SER A 275 8.89 -12.62 -0.36
N VAL A 276 9.49 -12.38 0.80
CA VAL A 276 10.61 -11.45 0.97
C VAL A 276 11.90 -12.22 0.68
N THR A 277 12.67 -11.77 -0.30
CA THR A 277 13.72 -12.58 -0.92
C THR A 277 15.13 -12.12 -0.59
N ALA A 278 15.35 -10.82 -0.46
CA ALA A 278 16.65 -10.25 -0.10
C ALA A 278 16.50 -8.86 0.54
N ILE A 279 17.52 -8.47 1.31
CA ILE A 279 17.70 -7.09 1.79
C ILE A 279 19.12 -6.67 1.40
N HIS A 280 19.23 -5.58 0.67
CA HIS A 280 20.51 -5.04 0.20
C HIS A 280 20.74 -3.65 0.79
N GLU A 281 21.98 -3.34 1.15
CA GLU A 281 22.35 -1.98 1.51
C GLU A 281 22.49 -1.14 0.24
N ILE A 282 21.88 0.04 0.23
CA ILE A 282 21.94 1.03 -0.83
C ILE A 282 22.33 2.39 -0.25
N GLU A 283 22.94 3.24 -1.07
CA GLU A 283 23.32 4.59 -0.66
C GLU A 283 22.62 5.61 -1.54
N SER A 284 21.73 6.39 -0.94
CA SER A 284 21.07 7.52 -1.58
C SER A 284 21.88 8.80 -1.35
N GLN A 285 22.01 9.62 -2.39
CA GLN A 285 22.64 10.93 -2.29
C GLN A 285 21.89 11.87 -1.33
N SER A 286 20.56 11.79 -1.30
CA SER A 286 19.71 12.66 -0.49
C SER A 286 19.46 12.13 0.92
N PHE A 287 19.45 10.80 1.09
CA PHE A 287 18.97 10.16 2.32
C PHE A 287 20.01 9.26 3.01
N GLY A 288 21.22 9.16 2.46
CA GLY A 288 22.31 8.36 3.01
C GLY A 288 22.08 6.86 2.84
N LYS A 289 22.60 6.08 3.80
CA LYS A 289 22.52 4.62 3.79
C LYS A 289 21.10 4.14 4.11
N LEU A 290 20.54 3.33 3.22
CA LEU A 290 19.22 2.71 3.35
C LEU A 290 19.31 1.21 3.07
N SER A 291 18.29 0.48 3.50
CA SER A 291 18.11 -0.94 3.16
C SER A 291 17.00 -1.07 2.11
N ARG A 292 17.36 -1.61 0.95
CA ARG A 292 16.42 -2.01 -0.10
C ARG A 292 15.94 -3.43 0.17
N VAL A 293 14.73 -3.54 0.69
CA VAL A 293 14.04 -4.82 0.93
C VAL A 293 13.34 -5.21 -0.36
N GLN A 294 13.48 -6.47 -0.77
CA GLN A 294 12.96 -6.97 -2.04
C GLN A 294 12.06 -8.18 -1.82
N GLY A 295 11.06 -8.30 -2.67
CA GLY A 295 10.15 -9.43 -2.65
C GLY A 295 9.67 -9.87 -4.03
N LEU A 296 9.01 -11.02 -4.00
CA LEU A 296 8.38 -11.67 -5.14
C LEU A 296 6.98 -12.10 -4.73
N ALA A 297 6.00 -11.80 -5.58
CA ALA A 297 4.62 -12.17 -5.34
C ALA A 297 3.93 -12.55 -6.64
N LEU A 298 2.89 -13.37 -6.53
CA LEU A 298 2.01 -13.73 -7.63
C LEU A 298 0.56 -13.53 -7.20
N PRO A 299 -0.31 -13.03 -8.10
CA PRO A 299 -1.74 -12.95 -7.84
C PRO A 299 -2.34 -14.33 -7.55
N THR A 300 -3.42 -14.38 -6.78
CA THR A 300 -4.11 -15.63 -6.43
C THR A 300 -4.61 -16.39 -7.67
N GLN A 301 -4.98 -15.65 -8.71
CA GLN A 301 -5.48 -16.19 -9.98
C GLN A 301 -4.38 -16.85 -10.81
N ILE A 302 -3.11 -16.44 -10.63
CA ILE A 302 -1.99 -16.97 -11.41
C ILE A 302 -1.36 -18.15 -10.66
N MET A 303 -1.73 -19.36 -11.08
CA MET A 303 -1.16 -20.59 -10.55
C MET A 303 0.19 -20.89 -11.20
N LEU A 304 1.23 -21.02 -10.37
CA LEU A 304 2.57 -21.42 -10.81
C LEU A 304 3.07 -22.61 -10.00
N HIS A 305 3.71 -23.57 -10.67
CA HIS A 305 4.31 -24.72 -10.03
C HIS A 305 5.39 -24.29 -9.02
N SER A 306 5.45 -24.96 -7.86
CA SER A 306 6.32 -24.50 -6.76
C SER A 306 7.79 -24.49 -7.15
N TRP A 307 8.26 -25.48 -7.91
CA TRP A 307 9.65 -25.50 -8.36
C TRP A 307 10.00 -24.27 -9.21
N THR A 308 9.10 -23.80 -10.09
CA THR A 308 9.35 -22.60 -10.90
C THR A 308 9.39 -21.35 -10.02
N TYR A 309 8.48 -21.24 -9.07
CA TYR A 309 8.46 -20.13 -8.12
C TYR A 309 9.71 -20.10 -7.22
N ASP A 310 10.02 -21.22 -6.57
CA ASP A 310 11.05 -21.33 -5.54
C ASP A 310 12.47 -21.39 -6.13
N THR A 311 12.65 -22.05 -7.28
CA THR A 311 13.97 -22.25 -7.87
C THR A 311 14.32 -21.14 -8.86
N ILE A 312 13.41 -20.77 -9.77
CA ILE A 312 13.71 -19.83 -10.86
C ILE A 312 13.43 -18.39 -10.41
N LEU A 313 12.18 -18.09 -10.06
CA LEU A 313 11.76 -16.72 -9.79
C LEU A 313 12.38 -16.18 -8.50
N ARG A 314 12.33 -16.95 -7.40
CA ARG A 314 12.92 -16.55 -6.11
C ARG A 314 14.43 -16.30 -6.27
N SER A 315 15.15 -17.16 -7.01
CA SER A 315 16.58 -16.95 -7.28
C SER A 315 16.86 -15.69 -8.10
N ARG A 316 16.03 -15.37 -9.11
CA ARG A 316 16.16 -14.12 -9.87
C ARG A 316 15.88 -12.89 -9.03
N SER A 317 14.89 -12.96 -8.14
CA SER A 317 14.46 -11.84 -7.29
C SER A 317 15.47 -11.49 -6.18
N LYS A 318 16.39 -12.40 -5.84
CA LYS A 318 17.49 -12.13 -4.89
C LYS A 318 18.53 -11.15 -5.43
N LYS A 319 18.65 -11.02 -6.75
CA LYS A 319 19.59 -10.08 -7.38
C LYS A 319 19.10 -8.65 -7.15
N LEU A 320 20.02 -7.75 -6.81
CA LEU A 320 19.70 -6.35 -6.56
C LEU A 320 18.90 -5.75 -7.72
N ASN A 321 17.69 -5.32 -7.41
CA ASN A 321 16.83 -4.58 -8.31
C ASN A 321 17.47 -3.25 -8.76
N PRO A 322 17.58 -3.01 -10.09
CA PRO A 322 18.18 -1.80 -10.64
C PRO A 322 17.25 -0.57 -10.62
N ALA A 323 16.07 -0.66 -10.00
CA ALA A 323 15.15 0.48 -9.88
C ALA A 323 15.84 1.70 -9.26
N GLN A 324 15.34 2.88 -9.61
CA GLN A 324 15.93 4.16 -9.19
C GLN A 324 16.05 4.24 -7.66
N LEU A 325 17.12 4.88 -7.20
CA LEU A 325 17.36 5.15 -5.79
C LEU A 325 16.50 6.36 -5.35
N PRO A 326 16.09 6.42 -4.08
CA PRO A 326 15.27 7.52 -3.60
C PRO A 326 16.09 8.81 -3.60
N ASP A 327 15.69 9.80 -4.37
CA ASP A 327 16.41 11.07 -4.51
C ASP A 327 15.45 12.25 -4.61
N LEU A 328 15.78 13.35 -3.94
CA LEU A 328 14.96 14.57 -3.92
C LEU A 328 15.10 15.39 -5.21
N LYS A 329 16.24 15.28 -5.92
CA LYS A 329 16.55 16.11 -7.10
C LYS A 329 15.97 15.57 -8.41
N GLN A 330 15.78 14.27 -8.52
CA GLN A 330 15.27 13.63 -9.75
C GLN A 330 13.79 13.91 -10.03
N ALA A 331 13.10 14.44 -9.02
CA ALA A 331 11.87 15.18 -9.10
C ALA A 331 11.74 16.16 -10.28
N GLU A 332 12.83 16.85 -10.62
CA GLU A 332 12.84 17.95 -11.58
C GLU A 332 12.96 17.48 -13.05
N ASN A 333 13.62 16.33 -13.29
CA ASN A 333 13.93 15.86 -14.65
C ASN A 333 12.74 15.25 -15.41
N HIS A 334 11.58 15.04 -14.75
CA HIS A 334 10.35 14.66 -15.46
C HIS A 334 9.65 15.82 -16.17
N LYS A 335 10.10 17.07 -15.99
CA LYS A 335 9.61 18.20 -16.81
C LYS A 335 10.16 18.19 -18.24
N SER A 336 11.21 17.43 -18.52
CA SER A 336 11.94 17.45 -19.80
C SER A 336 11.71 16.24 -20.71
N GLN A 337 10.77 15.35 -20.37
CA GLN A 337 10.37 14.22 -21.22
C GLN A 337 8.86 14.15 -21.40
N ILE A 338 8.29 15.24 -21.92
CA ILE A 338 7.04 15.19 -22.69
C ILE A 338 7.51 15.37 -24.15
N PRO A 339 7.43 14.36 -25.03
CA PRO A 339 7.65 14.59 -26.45
C PRO A 339 6.57 15.56 -26.92
N ALA A 340 7.00 16.70 -27.46
CA ALA A 340 6.13 17.55 -28.23
C ALA A 340 5.75 16.80 -29.53
N GLN A 341 4.43 16.73 -29.76
CA GLN A 341 3.73 16.34 -30.99
C GLN A 341 3.65 14.85 -31.33
#